data_AF-A0A3C0ASI0-F1
#
_entry.id   AF-A0A3C0ASI0-F1
#
_cell.length_a   1.000
_cell.length_b   1.000
_cell.length_c   1.000
_cell.angle_alpha   90.00
_cell.angle_beta   90.00
_cell.angle_gamma   90.00
#
_symmetry.space_group_name_H-M   'P 1'
#
loop_
_entity.id
_entity.type
_entity.pdbx_description
1 polymer ?
#
loop_
_entity_poly.entity_id
_entity_poly.type
_entity_poly.pdbx_seq_one_letter_code
_entity_poly.pdbx_strand_id
1 'polypeptide(L)'
;FLIILFVPMTESSDLKTGDIMNPHGLATTFLERVEEKQEFETKIYEGLTSGDREYLKAAAADPNIEPGTAVESDFVTNLNSILQEQQLYDPADFEGLTLNQQAEQLLKVSPGELNVEQRSRLNRLLFEARYSADVRKVQGKGWRKMMMTYGL
;
A
#
# COMPACT_ATOMS: atom_id res chain seq x y z
N PHE A 1 2.03 -28.56 16.12
CA PHE A 1 1.69 -27.32 16.86
C PHE A 1 1.44 -26.22 15.85
N LEU A 2 0.17 -25.89 15.60
CA LEU A 2 -0.23 -24.81 14.69
C LEU A 2 -0.25 -23.52 15.52
N ILE A 3 0.77 -22.67 15.38
CA ILE A 3 0.80 -21.37 16.04
C ILE A 3 -0.08 -20.43 15.21
N ILE A 4 -1.36 -20.33 15.57
CA ILE A 4 -2.25 -19.30 15.07
C ILE A 4 -1.95 -18.03 15.88
N LEU A 5 -1.08 -17.18 15.35
CA LEU A 5 -0.90 -15.82 15.88
C LEU A 5 -2.15 -15.02 15.52
N PHE A 6 -3.03 -14.83 16.51
CA PHE A 6 -4.10 -13.84 16.46
C PHE A 6 -3.46 -12.45 16.38
N VAL A 7 -3.23 -11.95 15.16
CA VAL A 7 -3.02 -10.51 14.96
C VAL A 7 -4.37 -9.85 15.27
N PRO A 8 -4.45 -8.85 16.16
CA PRO A 8 -5.71 -8.19 16.47
C PRO A 8 -6.29 -7.60 15.18
N MET A 9 -7.39 -8.19 14.68
CA MET A 9 -8.12 -7.77 13.47
C MET A 9 -8.94 -6.47 13.68
N THR A 10 -8.66 -5.72 14.74
CA THR A 10 -9.50 -4.58 15.16
C THR A 10 -9.06 -3.23 14.61
N GLU A 11 -7.86 -3.10 14.03
CA GLU A 11 -7.48 -1.91 13.26
C GLU A 11 -7.71 -2.16 11.77
N SER A 12 -8.66 -1.41 11.18
CA SER A 12 -8.90 -1.44 9.73
C SER A 12 -7.58 -1.31 8.96
N SER A 13 -7.41 -2.14 7.93
CA SER A 13 -6.30 -2.09 6.99
C SER A 13 -6.42 -0.96 5.97
N ASP A 14 -7.50 -0.21 6.00
CA ASP A 14 -7.76 0.85 5.04
C ASP A 14 -6.79 2.02 5.22
N LEU A 15 -6.37 2.60 4.10
CA LEU A 15 -5.71 3.89 4.08
C LEU A 15 -6.67 4.95 4.61
N LYS A 16 -6.18 5.85 5.46
CA LYS A 16 -6.93 7.02 5.91
C LYS A 16 -6.45 8.26 5.18
N THR A 17 -7.31 9.26 5.11
CA THR A 17 -6.95 10.61 4.65
C THR A 17 -5.75 11.12 5.46
N GLY A 18 -4.70 11.60 4.78
CA GLY A 18 -3.43 12.00 5.39
C GLY A 18 -2.46 10.86 5.72
N ASP A 19 -2.75 9.61 5.37
CA ASP A 19 -1.75 8.53 5.38
C ASP A 19 -0.82 8.61 4.16
N ILE A 20 -1.23 9.29 3.09
CA ILE A 20 -0.34 9.69 2.00
C ILE A 20 0.46 10.90 2.50
N MET A 21 1.73 10.68 2.85
CA MET A 21 2.61 11.69 3.43
C MET A 21 3.28 12.56 2.36
N ASN A 22 3.46 12.01 1.16
CA ASN A 22 4.05 12.69 0.02
C ASN A 22 3.24 12.38 -1.26
N PRO A 23 2.13 13.09 -1.51
CA PRO A 23 1.27 12.78 -2.65
C PRO A 23 1.99 12.95 -3.99
N HIS A 24 2.90 13.93 -4.10
CA HIS A 24 3.71 14.14 -5.30
C HIS A 24 4.65 12.97 -5.61
N GLY A 25 5.43 12.52 -4.62
CA GLY A 25 6.36 11.40 -4.79
C GLY A 25 5.64 10.09 -5.08
N LEU A 26 4.50 9.85 -4.39
CA LEU A 26 3.63 8.72 -4.66
C LEU A 26 3.15 8.74 -6.12
N ALA A 27 2.54 9.85 -6.54
CA ALA A 27 1.92 9.95 -7.86
C ALA A 27 2.93 9.84 -8.99
N THR A 28 4.10 10.48 -8.85
CA THR A 28 5.18 10.42 -9.83
C THR A 28 5.68 8.99 -9.99
N THR A 29 6.04 8.34 -8.88
CA THR A 29 6.54 6.95 -8.90
C THR A 29 5.47 5.98 -9.38
N PHE A 30 4.22 6.18 -8.99
CA PHE A 30 3.11 5.33 -9.40
C PHE A 30 2.89 5.41 -10.91
N LEU A 31 2.81 6.61 -11.49
CA LEU A 31 2.60 6.78 -12.92
C LEU A 31 3.78 6.28 -13.75
N GLU A 32 5.02 6.49 -13.30
CA GLU A 32 6.22 5.91 -13.94
C GLU A 32 6.13 4.39 -14.02
N ARG A 33 5.76 3.72 -12.92
CA ARG A 33 5.62 2.25 -12.90
C ARG A 33 4.44 1.73 -13.72
N VAL A 34 3.38 2.52 -13.88
CA VAL A 34 2.30 2.21 -14.84
C VAL A 34 2.84 2.26 -16.27
N GLU A 35 3.66 3.25 -16.62
CA GLU A 35 4.29 3.35 -17.95
C GLU A 35 5.28 2.19 -18.21
N GLU A 36 6.01 1.77 -17.18
CA GLU A 36 6.87 0.58 -17.20
C GLU A 36 6.10 -0.75 -17.26
N LYS A 37 4.76 -0.72 -17.15
CA LYS A 37 3.86 -1.88 -17.14
C LYS A 37 4.14 -2.85 -16.01
N GLN A 38 4.46 -2.32 -14.83
CA GLN A 38 4.48 -3.13 -13.62
C GLN A 38 3.04 -3.58 -13.29
N GLU A 39 2.85 -4.87 -13.04
CA GLU A 39 1.53 -5.49 -12.97
C GLU A 39 0.71 -4.94 -11.80
N PHE A 40 1.35 -4.74 -10.65
CA PHE A 40 0.74 -4.18 -9.44
C PHE A 40 0.12 -2.80 -9.69
N GLU A 41 0.90 -1.84 -10.19
CA GLU A 41 0.44 -0.48 -10.46
C GLU A 41 -0.57 -0.44 -11.61
N THR A 42 -0.37 -1.25 -12.65
CA THR A 42 -1.28 -1.33 -13.81
C THR A 42 -2.68 -1.78 -13.37
N LYS A 43 -2.78 -2.86 -12.58
CA LYS A 43 -4.07 -3.35 -12.06
C LYS A 43 -4.78 -2.33 -11.17
N ILE A 44 -4.03 -1.62 -10.33
CA ILE A 44 -4.60 -0.53 -9.54
C ILE A 44 -5.11 0.57 -10.47
N TYR A 45 -4.31 1.01 -11.43
CA TYR A 45 -4.67 2.10 -12.35
C TYR A 45 -5.90 1.79 -13.20
N GLU A 46 -6.06 0.53 -13.63
CA GLU A 46 -7.25 0.05 -14.35
C GLU A 46 -8.53 0.18 -13.51
N GLY A 47 -8.45 -0.04 -12.19
CA GLY A 47 -9.55 0.12 -11.25
C GLY A 47 -9.89 1.57 -10.87
N LEU A 48 -8.97 2.52 -11.09
CA LEU A 48 -9.17 3.93 -10.73
C LEU A 48 -10.23 4.60 -11.61
N THR A 49 -11.02 5.50 -11.01
CA THR A 49 -11.94 6.34 -11.77
C THR A 49 -11.20 7.40 -12.58
N SER A 50 -11.88 8.05 -13.54
CA SER A 50 -11.31 9.17 -14.28
C SER A 50 -10.85 10.32 -13.36
N GLY A 51 -11.59 10.60 -12.29
CA GLY A 51 -11.24 11.64 -11.33
C GLY A 51 -9.98 11.31 -10.55
N ASP A 52 -9.81 10.05 -10.15
CA ASP A 52 -8.61 9.58 -9.43
C ASP A 52 -7.36 9.61 -10.31
N ARG A 53 -7.51 9.27 -11.59
CA ARG A 53 -6.42 9.37 -12.56
C ARG A 53 -6.03 10.83 -12.81
N GLU A 54 -6.99 11.74 -12.82
CA GLU A 54 -6.73 13.17 -12.92
C GLU A 54 -6.04 13.70 -11.66
N TYR A 55 -6.47 13.26 -10.47
CA TYR A 55 -5.80 13.55 -9.21
C TYR A 55 -4.33 13.10 -9.22
N LEU A 56 -4.03 11.87 -9.64
CA LEU A 56 -2.65 11.40 -9.75
C LEU A 56 -1.82 12.27 -10.70
N LYS A 57 -2.37 12.65 -11.86
CA LYS A 57 -1.67 13.53 -12.81
C LYS A 57 -1.42 14.92 -12.22
N ALA A 58 -2.40 15.49 -11.52
CA ALA A 58 -2.27 16.78 -10.85
C ALA A 58 -1.23 16.72 -9.72
N ALA A 59 -1.27 15.68 -8.89
CA ALA A 59 -0.31 15.45 -7.81
C ALA A 59 1.12 15.25 -8.33
N ALA A 60 1.29 14.53 -9.44
CA ALA A 60 2.60 14.38 -10.08
C ALA A 60 3.12 15.70 -10.68
N ALA A 61 2.23 16.61 -11.10
CA ALA A 61 2.62 17.91 -11.66
C ALA A 61 2.90 18.98 -10.61
N ASP A 62 2.33 18.88 -9.40
CA ASP A 62 2.49 19.86 -8.32
C ASP A 62 3.34 19.31 -7.16
N PRO A 63 4.61 19.73 -7.01
CA PRO A 63 5.47 19.29 -5.91
C PRO A 63 5.05 19.85 -4.54
N ASN A 64 4.15 20.85 -4.49
CA ASN A 64 3.67 21.46 -3.26
C ASN A 64 2.24 21.03 -2.90
N ILE A 65 1.71 20.00 -3.55
CA ILE A 65 0.36 19.50 -3.26
C ILE A 65 0.23 19.14 -1.78
N GLU A 66 -0.80 19.68 -1.13
CA GLU A 66 -1.06 19.43 0.28
C GLU A 66 -1.68 18.05 0.48
N PRO A 67 -1.20 17.24 1.44
CA PRO A 67 -1.84 15.98 1.81
C PRO A 67 -3.12 16.22 2.62
N GLY A 68 -4.00 15.22 2.64
CA GLY A 68 -5.20 15.23 3.47
C GLY A 68 -6.34 16.12 2.97
N THR A 69 -6.33 16.48 1.69
CA THR A 69 -7.42 17.25 1.06
C THR A 69 -8.68 16.39 0.87
N ALA A 70 -9.83 17.04 0.59
CA ALA A 70 -11.05 16.32 0.25
C ALA A 70 -10.89 15.47 -1.02
N VAL A 71 -10.13 15.96 -2.01
CA VAL A 71 -9.84 15.23 -3.25
C VAL A 71 -8.96 14.00 -2.97
N GLU A 72 -7.95 14.13 -2.11
CA GLU A 72 -7.18 12.96 -1.65
C GLU A 72 -8.08 11.96 -0.93
N SER A 73 -9.04 12.42 -0.13
CA SER A 73 -9.98 11.54 0.57
C SER A 73 -10.80 10.70 -0.38
N ASP A 74 -11.32 11.28 -1.46
CA ASP A 74 -12.08 10.56 -2.48
C ASP A 74 -11.21 9.50 -3.20
N PHE A 75 -9.96 9.90 -3.55
CA PHE A 75 -8.96 8.99 -4.10
C PHE A 75 -8.66 7.81 -3.17
N VAL A 76 -8.43 8.08 -1.89
CA VAL A 76 -8.15 7.06 -0.88
C VAL A 76 -9.34 6.11 -0.72
N THR A 77 -10.59 6.61 -0.78
CA THR A 77 -11.78 5.76 -0.74
C THR A 77 -11.82 4.78 -1.91
N ASN A 78 -11.59 5.24 -3.15
CA ASN A 78 -11.55 4.32 -4.29
C ASN A 78 -10.36 3.34 -4.18
N LEU A 79 -9.17 3.83 -3.84
CA LEU A 79 -8.00 2.99 -3.67
C LEU A 79 -8.26 1.86 -2.65
N ASN A 80 -8.92 2.15 -1.53
CA ASN A 80 -9.30 1.11 -0.56
C ASN A 80 -10.24 0.06 -1.15
N SER A 81 -11.24 0.45 -1.96
CA SER A 81 -12.10 -0.51 -2.65
C SER A 81 -11.31 -1.43 -3.58
N ILE A 82 -10.36 -0.88 -4.34
CA ILE A 82 -9.46 -1.66 -5.21
C ILE A 82 -8.61 -2.64 -4.39
N LEU A 83 -8.02 -2.18 -3.28
CA LEU A 83 -7.19 -3.00 -2.40
C LEU A 83 -8.00 -4.13 -1.72
N GLN A 84 -9.30 -3.96 -1.51
CA GLN A 84 -10.15 -4.99 -0.91
C GLN A 84 -10.55 -6.10 -1.90
N GLU A 85 -10.80 -5.73 -3.16
CA GLU A 85 -11.39 -6.63 -4.14
C GLU A 85 -10.35 -7.37 -4.98
N GLN A 86 -9.28 -6.70 -5.39
CA GLN A 86 -8.36 -7.24 -6.40
C GLN A 86 -7.28 -8.18 -5.83
N GLN A 87 -6.80 -9.11 -6.65
CA GLN A 87 -5.58 -9.87 -6.36
C GLN A 87 -4.39 -9.17 -7.04
N LEU A 88 -3.64 -8.40 -6.25
CA LEU A 88 -2.60 -7.50 -6.76
C LEU A 88 -1.19 -8.08 -6.69
N TYR A 89 -0.95 -9.13 -5.91
CA TYR A 89 0.38 -9.70 -5.76
C TYR A 89 0.88 -10.39 -7.03
N ASP A 90 2.01 -9.91 -7.54
CA ASP A 90 2.84 -10.59 -8.53
C ASP A 90 4.27 -10.73 -8.00
N PRO A 91 4.86 -11.93 -7.90
CA PRO A 91 6.20 -12.11 -7.35
C PRO A 91 7.29 -11.26 -8.03
N ALA A 92 7.20 -10.99 -9.34
CA ALA A 92 8.20 -10.22 -10.07
C ALA A 92 8.24 -8.75 -9.61
N ASP A 93 7.07 -8.19 -9.30
CA ASP A 93 6.93 -6.81 -8.82
C ASP A 93 7.51 -6.59 -7.41
N PHE A 94 7.65 -7.66 -6.63
CA PHE A 94 8.13 -7.62 -5.25
C PHE A 94 9.53 -8.24 -5.07
N GLU A 95 10.21 -8.58 -6.16
CA GLU A 95 11.57 -9.07 -6.11
C GLU A 95 12.52 -8.01 -5.52
N GLY A 96 13.30 -8.39 -4.50
CA GLY A 96 14.23 -7.48 -3.82
C GLY A 96 13.59 -6.49 -2.83
N LEU A 97 12.26 -6.43 -2.72
CA LEU A 97 11.58 -5.61 -1.72
C LEU A 97 11.51 -6.34 -0.37
N THR A 98 11.79 -5.62 0.72
CA THR A 98 11.60 -6.14 2.08
C THR A 98 10.13 -6.03 2.48
N LEU A 99 9.43 -7.15 2.45
CA LEU A 99 8.04 -7.23 2.89
C LEU A 99 7.93 -7.26 4.42
N ASN A 100 6.79 -6.80 4.94
CA ASN A 100 6.49 -6.99 6.36
C ASN A 100 6.29 -8.49 6.67
N GLN A 101 6.72 -8.95 7.84
CA GLN A 101 6.53 -10.34 8.29
C GLN A 101 5.07 -10.81 8.18
N GLN A 102 4.10 -9.92 8.44
CA GLN A 102 2.68 -10.21 8.26
C GLN A 102 2.32 -10.44 6.78
N ALA A 103 2.90 -9.67 5.85
CA ALA A 103 2.68 -9.88 4.42
C ALA A 103 3.27 -11.22 3.97
N GLU A 104 4.48 -11.56 4.41
CA GLU A 104 5.10 -12.86 4.13
C GLU A 104 4.28 -14.04 4.66
N GLN A 105 3.65 -13.88 5.84
CA GLN A 105 2.75 -14.89 6.40
C GLN A 105 1.47 -15.04 5.57
N LEU A 106 0.88 -13.92 5.12
CA LEU A 106 -0.32 -13.93 4.29
C LEU A 106 -0.05 -14.52 2.89
N LEU A 107 1.16 -14.30 2.33
CA LEU A 107 1.57 -14.90 1.06
C LEU A 107 1.80 -16.42 1.13
N LYS A 108 1.98 -16.99 2.32
CA LYS A 108 2.05 -18.45 2.52
C LYS A 108 0.68 -19.13 2.48
N VAL A 109 -0.39 -18.37 2.62
CA VAL A 109 -1.77 -18.85 2.48
C VAL A 109 -2.13 -18.84 1.01
N SER A 110 -2.82 -19.88 0.53
CA SER A 110 -3.22 -19.95 -0.88
C SER A 110 -4.14 -18.77 -1.23
N PRO A 111 -4.01 -18.12 -2.39
CA PRO A 111 -4.84 -16.96 -2.74
C PRO A 111 -6.36 -17.20 -2.65
N GLY A 112 -6.81 -18.43 -2.95
CA GLY A 112 -8.21 -18.84 -2.83
C GLY A 112 -8.69 -19.13 -1.41
N GLU A 113 -7.78 -19.22 -0.43
CA GLU A 113 -8.09 -19.44 0.99
C GLU A 113 -8.08 -18.12 1.78
N LEU A 114 -7.59 -17.02 1.18
CA LEU A 114 -7.62 -15.70 1.78
C LEU A 114 -9.05 -15.16 1.80
N ASN A 115 -9.54 -14.88 3.01
CA ASN A 115 -10.78 -14.12 3.16
C ASN A 115 -10.59 -12.66 2.70
N VAL A 116 -11.69 -11.92 2.57
CA VAL A 116 -11.68 -10.53 2.07
C VAL A 116 -10.78 -9.62 2.93
N GLU A 117 -10.84 -9.77 4.25
CA GLU A 117 -10.06 -8.96 5.20
C GLU A 117 -8.55 -9.24 5.09
N GLN A 118 -8.17 -10.52 4.96
CA GLN A 118 -6.79 -10.96 4.80
C GLN A 118 -6.21 -10.49 3.47
N ARG A 119 -6.99 -10.55 2.39
CA ARG A 119 -6.60 -10.03 1.08
C ARG A 119 -6.42 -8.51 1.10
N SER A 120 -7.39 -7.78 1.68
CA SER A 120 -7.28 -6.33 1.88
C SER A 120 -6.01 -5.97 2.67
N ARG A 121 -5.76 -6.69 3.77
CA ARG A 121 -4.58 -6.49 4.60
C ARG A 121 -3.28 -6.77 3.84
N LEU A 122 -3.23 -7.86 3.07
CA LEU A 122 -2.08 -8.19 2.24
C LEU A 122 -1.82 -7.08 1.22
N ASN A 123 -2.83 -6.67 0.46
CA ASN A 123 -2.70 -5.62 -0.55
C ASN A 123 -2.27 -4.28 0.06
N ARG A 124 -2.78 -3.92 1.24
CA ARG A 124 -2.31 -2.75 2.00
C ARG A 124 -0.82 -2.84 2.34
N LEU A 125 -0.37 -3.99 2.85
CA LEU A 125 1.03 -4.19 3.23
C LEU A 125 1.97 -4.21 2.01
N LEU A 126 1.51 -4.76 0.88
CA LEU A 126 2.21 -4.70 -0.39
C LEU A 126 2.35 -3.25 -0.87
N PHE A 127 1.26 -2.46 -0.80
CA PHE A 127 1.29 -1.04 -1.12
C PHE A 127 2.26 -0.26 -0.21
N GLU A 128 2.30 -0.54 1.10
CA GLU A 128 3.29 0.06 2.02
C GLU A 128 4.73 -0.29 1.67
N ALA A 129 4.98 -1.53 1.23
CA ALA A 129 6.33 -1.95 0.85
C ALA A 129 6.79 -1.21 -0.41
N ARG A 130 5.89 -1.03 -1.39
CA ARG A 130 6.19 -0.33 -2.65
C ARG A 130 6.39 1.18 -2.48
N TYR A 131 5.63 1.81 -1.58
CA TYR A 131 5.61 3.26 -1.35
C TYR A 131 6.02 3.64 0.08
N SER A 132 7.04 2.95 0.61
CA SER A 132 7.41 3.07 2.02
C SER A 132 7.92 4.46 2.44
N ALA A 133 8.32 5.30 1.48
CA ALA A 133 8.71 6.69 1.68
C ALA A 133 7.50 7.65 1.66
N ASP A 134 6.48 7.34 0.87
CA ASP A 134 5.37 8.26 0.58
C ASP A 134 4.10 7.93 1.35
N VAL A 135 3.98 6.73 1.90
CA VAL A 135 2.80 6.23 2.61
C VAL A 135 3.16 5.86 4.04
N ARG A 136 2.29 6.24 4.97
CA ARG A 136 2.42 5.89 6.38
C ARG A 136 2.27 4.38 6.56
N LYS A 137 3.21 3.78 7.30
CA LYS A 137 3.19 2.36 7.67
C LYS A 137 2.15 2.10 8.76
N VAL A 138 1.27 1.12 8.55
CA VAL A 138 0.26 0.70 9.55
C VAL A 138 0.93 0.20 10.83
N GLN A 139 2.09 -0.48 10.75
CA GLN A 139 2.81 -0.98 11.92
C GLN A 139 3.87 -0.01 12.50
N GLY A 140 3.81 1.26 12.11
CA GLY A 140 4.81 2.29 12.44
C GLY A 140 4.95 2.68 13.92
N LYS A 141 4.12 2.18 14.85
CA LYS A 141 4.28 2.48 16.29
C LYS A 141 5.40 1.68 16.98
N GLY A 142 5.93 0.62 16.38
CA GLY A 142 6.84 -0.32 17.08
C GLY A 142 8.29 -0.42 16.61
N TRP A 143 8.60 -0.10 15.35
CA TRP A 143 9.84 -0.61 14.73
C TRP A 143 11.01 0.38 14.66
N ARG A 144 10.79 1.68 14.93
CA ARG A 144 11.88 2.68 14.95
C ARG A 144 12.79 2.61 16.18
N LYS A 145 12.62 1.65 17.11
CA LYS A 145 13.39 1.58 18.36
C LYS A 145 14.52 0.53 18.41
N MET A 146 14.79 -0.21 17.32
CA MET A 146 15.80 -1.30 17.33
C MET A 146 17.08 -1.02 16.54
N MET A 147 17.24 0.16 15.92
CA MET A 147 18.47 0.53 15.18
C MET A 147 19.31 1.63 15.87
N MET A 148 19.34 1.66 17.20
CA MET A 148 20.42 2.36 17.90
C MET A 148 20.92 1.50 19.06
N THR A 149 22.25 1.36 19.11
CA THR A 149 23.07 0.71 20.13
C THR A 149 23.19 -0.83 20.11
N TYR A 150 23.80 -1.37 19.06
CA TYR A 150 24.91 -2.32 19.25
C TYR A 150 26.10 -1.83 18.42
N GLY A 151 26.71 -0.75 18.89
CA GLY A 151 28.11 -0.44 18.59
C GLY A 151 28.92 -0.99 19.76
N LEU A 152 29.70 -2.02 19.49
CA LEU A 152 30.72 -2.57 20.38
C LEU A 152 31.93 -1.63 20.43
#